data_AF-A0A834II31-F1
#
_entry.id   AF-A0A834II31-F1
#
_cell.length_a   1.000
_cell.length_b   1.000
_cell.length_c   1.000
_cell.angle_alpha   90.00
_cell.angle_beta   90.00
_cell.angle_gamma   90.00
#
_symmetry.space_group_name_H-M   'P 1'
#
loop_
_entity.id
_entity.type
_entity.pdbx_description
1 polymer ?
#
loop_
_entity_poly.entity_id
_entity_poly.type
_entity_poly.pdbx_seq_one_letter_code
_entity_poly.pdbx_strand_id
1 'polypeptide(L)'
;MDTWHLGHVGPFVKGSGFAHILTIVDSYSKFCFARPTKTTNTKEVVHNLRDLFSMFGVPNRIISYQGKAFKSKDFREFCIEYKIKHILNAIASPRSNGKDEHEWYEKVPRVELGLDNAENRKGDQQKATAAMNKQSQQMKKQFDRKRKQSRKYKPGDLVL
;
A
#
# COMPACT_ATOMS: atom_id res chain seq x y z
N MET A 1 14.71 1.48 -6.55
CA MET A 1 14.59 0.57 -5.39
C MET A 1 13.11 0.37 -5.09
N ASP A 2 12.68 -0.88 -4.94
CA ASP A 2 11.29 -1.25 -4.60
C ASP A 2 10.95 -0.80 -3.17
N THR A 3 10.04 0.17 -3.03
CA THR A 3 9.65 0.80 -1.76
C THR A 3 8.14 0.81 -1.67
N TRP A 4 7.59 0.31 -0.57
CA TRP A 4 6.15 0.28 -0.34
C TRP A 4 5.74 1.28 0.74
N HIS A 5 4.71 2.06 0.46
CA HIS A 5 4.09 3.01 1.38
C HIS A 5 2.86 2.37 2.03
N LEU A 6 2.83 2.27 3.36
CA LEU A 6 1.78 1.61 4.13
C LEU A 6 0.97 2.63 4.96
N GLY A 7 -0.36 2.51 4.91
CA GLY A 7 -1.28 3.33 5.69
C GLY A 7 -2.56 2.59 6.07
N HIS A 8 -3.37 3.19 6.92
CA HIS A 8 -4.75 2.75 7.16
C HIS A 8 -5.70 3.90 6.88
N VAL A 9 -6.83 3.59 6.26
CA VAL A 9 -7.95 4.51 6.08
C VAL A 9 -9.13 4.00 6.91
N GLY A 10 -9.82 4.88 7.63
CA GLY A 10 -10.95 4.57 8.50
C GLY A 10 -10.90 5.34 9.83
N PRO A 11 -11.75 4.99 10.82
CA PRO A 11 -12.72 3.90 10.78
C PRO A 11 -13.97 4.22 9.94
N PHE A 12 -14.49 3.22 9.22
CA PHE A 12 -15.76 3.25 8.50
C PHE A 12 -16.92 2.69 9.34
N VAL A 13 -18.16 3.03 8.99
CA VAL A 13 -19.35 2.54 9.70
C VAL A 13 -19.40 1.01 9.67
N LYS A 14 -19.57 0.40 10.85
CA LYS A 14 -19.58 -1.06 11.05
C LYS A 14 -20.86 -1.69 10.48
N GLY A 15 -20.94 -1.86 9.17
CA GLY A 15 -21.99 -2.65 8.51
C GLY A 15 -21.61 -4.13 8.33
N SER A 16 -20.35 -4.42 7.99
CA SER A 16 -19.87 -5.76 7.59
C SER A 16 -18.85 -6.38 8.58
N GLY A 17 -18.51 -5.67 9.66
CA GLY A 17 -17.47 -6.08 10.62
C GLY A 17 -16.04 -5.67 10.24
N PHE A 18 -15.79 -5.27 8.99
CA PHE A 18 -14.56 -4.58 8.60
C PHE A 18 -14.72 -3.09 8.88
N ALA A 19 -13.73 -2.44 9.49
CA ALA A 19 -13.82 -1.03 9.88
C ALA A 19 -12.71 -0.17 9.27
N HIS A 20 -11.69 -0.79 8.69
CA HIS A 20 -10.55 -0.06 8.14
C HIS A 20 -10.16 -0.66 6.80
N ILE A 21 -9.32 0.07 6.07
CA ILE A 21 -8.70 -0.38 4.84
C ILE A 21 -7.19 -0.18 5.01
N LEU A 22 -6.42 -1.28 4.96
CA LEU A 22 -4.96 -1.23 4.89
C LEU A 22 -4.57 -0.88 3.46
N THR A 23 -3.90 0.25 3.26
CA THR A 23 -3.43 0.72 1.96
C THR A 23 -1.93 0.48 1.82
N ILE A 24 -1.52 -0.01 0.65
CA ILE A 24 -0.13 -0.33 0.32
C ILE A 24 0.11 0.20 -1.09
N VAL A 25 1.07 1.10 -1.25
CA VAL A 25 1.38 1.71 -2.54
C VAL A 25 2.84 1.50 -2.89
N ASP A 26 3.12 0.88 -4.03
CA ASP A 26 4.48 0.79 -4.55
C ASP A 26 4.91 2.16 -5.12
N SER A 27 6.03 2.69 -4.62
CA SER A 27 6.55 4.00 -5.02
C SER A 27 6.90 4.08 -6.50
N TYR A 28 7.29 2.96 -7.13
CA TYR A 28 7.77 2.96 -8.51
C TYR A 28 6.62 2.89 -9.51
N SER A 29 5.82 1.83 -9.44
CA SER A 29 4.70 1.60 -10.35
C SER A 29 3.50 2.49 -10.07
N LYS A 30 3.44 3.08 -8.87
CA LYS A 30 2.26 3.75 -8.32
C LYS A 30 1.08 2.79 -8.12
N PHE A 31 1.34 1.49 -8.13
CA PHE A 31 0.32 0.46 -7.92
C PHE A 31 -0.14 0.45 -6.46
N CYS A 32 -1.46 0.54 -6.26
CA CYS A 32 -2.12 0.51 -4.97
C CYS A 32 -2.80 -0.84 -4.74
N PHE A 33 -2.49 -1.45 -3.59
CA PHE A 33 -3.29 -2.49 -2.99
C PHE A 33 -4.05 -1.88 -1.83
N ALA A 34 -5.31 -2.30 -1.65
CA ALA A 34 -5.90 -2.19 -0.33
C ALA A 34 -6.70 -3.41 0.08
N ARG A 35 -6.74 -3.59 1.39
CA ARG A 35 -7.32 -4.76 2.03
C ARG A 35 -8.30 -4.29 3.09
N PRO A 36 -9.58 -4.70 3.05
CA PRO A 36 -10.49 -4.41 4.14
C PRO A 36 -10.01 -5.15 5.39
N THR A 37 -9.87 -4.45 6.51
CA THR A 37 -9.43 -5.00 7.79
C THR A 37 -10.45 -4.71 8.89
N LYS A 38 -10.61 -5.68 9.80
CA LYS A 38 -11.49 -5.55 10.97
C LYS A 38 -10.82 -4.68 12.02
N THR A 39 -9.51 -4.80 12.14
CA THR A 39 -8.68 -4.05 13.08
C THR A 39 -7.50 -3.39 12.37
N THR A 40 -6.82 -2.49 13.07
CA THR A 40 -5.54 -1.90 12.66
C THR A 40 -4.38 -2.54 13.42
N ASN A 41 -4.56 -3.78 13.90
CA ASN A 41 -3.58 -4.49 14.72
C ASN A 41 -2.46 -5.06 13.85
N THR A 42 -1.27 -5.19 14.43
CA THR A 42 -0.07 -5.68 13.75
C THR A 42 -0.27 -7.05 13.13
N LYS A 43 -0.93 -7.98 13.83
CA LYS A 43 -1.16 -9.35 13.33
C LYS A 43 -1.89 -9.35 12.00
N GLU A 44 -2.91 -8.50 11.87
CA GLU A 44 -3.71 -8.39 10.65
C GLU A 44 -2.90 -7.75 9.52
N VAL A 45 -2.08 -6.74 9.81
CA VAL A 45 -1.16 -6.14 8.84
C VAL A 45 -0.14 -7.16 8.33
N VAL A 46 0.54 -7.88 9.24
CA VAL A 46 1.56 -8.87 8.89
C VAL A 46 0.98 -10.00 8.05
N HIS A 47 -0.23 -10.47 8.40
CA HIS A 47 -0.92 -11.48 7.60
C HIS A 47 -1.15 -11.00 6.16
N ASN A 48 -1.72 -9.80 5.98
CA ASN A 48 -1.94 -9.23 4.64
C ASN A 48 -0.63 -9.00 3.86
N LEU A 49 0.46 -8.61 4.54
CA LEU A 49 1.76 -8.43 3.89
C LEU A 49 2.38 -9.74 3.43
N ARG A 50 2.31 -10.81 4.24
CA ARG A 50 2.80 -12.14 3.85
C ARG A 50 2.09 -12.64 2.60
N ASP A 51 0.77 -12.46 2.53
CA ASP A 51 0.00 -12.82 1.34
C ASP A 51 0.49 -12.04 0.11
N LEU A 52 0.72 -10.73 0.24
CA LEU A 52 1.24 -9.93 -0.87
C LEU A 52 2.67 -10.30 -1.26
N PHE A 53 3.54 -10.62 -0.30
CA PHE A 53 4.91 -11.04 -0.59
C PHE A 53 4.95 -12.34 -1.40
N SER A 54 4.01 -13.25 -1.16
CA SER A 54 3.90 -14.49 -1.94
C SER A 54 3.58 -14.26 -3.42
N MET A 55 2.91 -13.14 -3.75
CA MET A 55 2.48 -12.81 -5.11
C MET A 55 3.41 -11.83 -5.83
N PHE A 56 3.93 -10.83 -5.11
CA PHE A 56 4.67 -9.69 -5.69
C PHE A 56 6.13 -9.64 -5.27
N GLY A 57 6.56 -10.52 -4.35
CA GLY A 57 7.89 -10.47 -3.76
C GLY A 57 7.96 -9.52 -2.56
N VAL A 58 9.13 -9.52 -1.92
CA VAL A 58 9.41 -8.75 -0.71
C VAL A 58 10.06 -7.43 -1.10
N PRO A 59 9.53 -6.26 -0.68
CA PRO A 59 10.15 -4.99 -0.98
C PRO A 59 11.42 -4.80 -0.16
N ASN A 60 12.39 -4.06 -0.70
CA ASN A 60 13.61 -3.72 0.03
C ASN A 60 13.35 -2.72 1.19
N ARG A 61 12.26 -1.96 1.09
CA ARG A 61 11.94 -0.87 2.02
C ARG A 61 10.44 -0.71 2.21
N ILE A 62 10.04 -0.49 3.46
CA ILE A 62 8.68 -0.10 3.81
C ILE A 62 8.72 1.27 4.49
N ILE A 63 7.91 2.19 4.00
CA ILE A 63 7.62 3.48 4.65
C ILE A 63 6.20 3.43 5.18
N SER A 64 6.00 3.56 6.48
CA SER A 64 4.66 3.51 7.08
C SER A 64 4.27 4.85 7.69
N TYR A 65 3.03 5.27 7.47
CA TYR A 65 2.43 6.41 8.16
C TYR A 65 2.01 6.05 9.58
N GLN A 66 1.90 7.04 10.46
CA GLN A 66 1.75 6.81 11.89
C GLN A 66 0.51 5.97 12.24
N GLY A 67 0.74 4.69 12.55
CA GLY A 67 -0.25 3.75 13.07
C GLY A 67 0.37 2.88 14.15
N LYS A 68 -0.40 2.53 15.19
CA LYS A 68 0.09 1.73 16.32
C LYS A 68 0.64 0.38 15.86
N ALA A 69 0.03 -0.26 14.85
CA ALA A 69 0.54 -1.48 14.24
C ALA A 69 2.01 -1.38 13.80
N PHE A 70 2.34 -0.32 13.07
CA PHE A 70 3.66 -0.17 12.46
C PHE A 70 4.76 0.20 13.47
N LYS A 71 4.39 0.64 14.68
CA LYS A 71 5.33 0.94 15.78
C LYS A 71 5.61 -0.27 16.69
N SER A 72 4.84 -1.35 16.54
CA SER A 72 4.92 -2.50 17.44
C SER A 72 6.23 -3.28 17.30
N LYS A 73 6.63 -3.97 18.38
CA LYS A 73 7.78 -4.87 18.39
C LYS A 73 7.61 -5.99 17.35
N ASP A 74 6.44 -6.61 17.31
CA ASP A 74 6.10 -7.67 16.35
C ASP A 74 6.30 -7.22 14.90
N PHE A 75 5.93 -5.98 14.56
CA PHE A 75 6.12 -5.45 13.21
C PHE A 75 7.60 -5.23 12.88
N ARG A 76 8.36 -4.73 13.86
CA ARG A 76 9.81 -4.54 13.70
C ARG A 76 10.51 -5.88 13.51
N GLU A 77 10.16 -6.90 14.29
CA GLU A 77 10.72 -8.25 14.16
C GLU A 77 10.38 -8.86 12.79
N PHE A 78 9.14 -8.70 12.34
CA PHE A 78 8.73 -9.09 11.00
C PHE A 78 9.57 -8.41 9.90
N CYS A 79 9.82 -7.10 9.99
CA CYS A 79 10.68 -6.44 9.02
C CYS A 79 12.13 -6.94 9.07
N ILE A 80 12.66 -7.27 10.25
CA ILE A 80 14.01 -7.86 10.39
C ILE A 80 14.08 -9.25 9.74
N GLU A 81 13.09 -10.11 10.00
CA GLU A 81 12.98 -11.45 9.43
C GLU A 81 13.07 -11.42 7.90
N TYR A 82 12.34 -10.49 7.27
CA TYR A 82 12.29 -10.33 5.82
C TYR A 82 13.39 -9.40 5.26
N LYS A 83 14.33 -8.94 6.12
CA LYS A 83 15.42 -8.00 5.75
C LYS A 83 14.92 -6.69 5.12
N ILE A 84 13.75 -6.24 5.54
CA ILE A 84 13.10 -5.02 5.07
C ILE A 84 13.61 -3.83 5.87
N LYS A 85 14.08 -2.78 5.19
CA LYS A 85 14.35 -1.50 5.84
C LYS A 85 13.03 -0.79 6.15
N HIS A 86 12.61 -0.82 7.41
CA HIS A 86 11.42 -0.11 7.87
C HIS A 86 11.74 1.35 8.24
N ILE A 87 11.00 2.29 7.68
CA ILE A 87 11.06 3.71 7.99
C ILE A 87 9.68 4.14 8.47
N LEU A 88 9.62 4.57 9.73
CA LEU A 88 8.43 5.19 10.26
C LEU A 88 8.43 6.66 9.86
N ASN A 89 7.46 7.08 9.05
CA ASN A 89 7.31 8.49 8.74
C ASN A 89 6.55 9.16 9.89
N ALA A 90 7.27 9.92 10.72
CA ALA A 90 6.70 10.61 11.86
C ALA A 90 6.20 11.99 11.43
N ILE A 91 4.91 12.08 11.10
CA ILE A 91 4.18 13.33 10.87
C ILE A 91 4.57 14.07 9.59
N ALA A 92 3.52 14.58 8.94
CA ALA A 92 3.52 15.54 7.86
C ALA A 92 4.39 16.76 8.18
N SER A 93 5.68 16.68 7.90
CA SER A 93 6.49 17.88 7.69
C SER A 93 6.59 18.11 6.18
N PRO A 94 6.01 19.20 5.65
CA PRO A 94 6.06 19.58 4.23
C PRO A 94 7.45 19.68 3.60
N ARG A 95 8.52 19.46 4.40
CA ARG A 95 9.88 19.86 4.10
C ARG A 95 10.80 18.68 3.73
N SER A 96 10.47 17.45 4.11
CA SER A 96 11.35 16.28 3.90
C SER A 96 10.93 15.40 2.72
N ASN A 97 9.64 15.29 2.45
CA ASN A 97 9.08 14.69 1.24
C ASN A 97 8.29 15.82 0.58
N GLY A 98 8.55 16.16 -0.68
CA GLY A 98 7.81 17.22 -1.36
C GLY A 98 6.31 17.08 -1.09
N LYS A 99 5.64 18.17 -0.71
CA LYS A 99 4.22 18.21 -0.29
C LYS A 99 3.34 17.29 -1.15
N ASP A 100 3.62 17.27 -2.44
CA ASP A 100 2.91 16.53 -3.47
C ASP A 100 2.96 15.01 -3.26
N GLU A 101 4.10 14.42 -2.88
CA GLU A 101 4.19 12.96 -2.72
C GLU A 101 3.45 12.48 -1.47
N HIS A 102 3.54 13.24 -0.37
CA HIS A 102 2.82 12.93 0.86
C HIS A 102 1.31 12.99 0.64
N GLU A 103 0.86 14.10 0.06
CA GLU A 103 -0.54 14.30 -0.30
C GLU A 103 -1.03 13.21 -1.24
N TRP A 104 -0.19 12.78 -2.20
CA TRP A 104 -0.52 11.72 -3.13
C TRP A 104 -0.74 10.37 -2.41
N TYR A 105 0.17 9.93 -1.53
CA TYR A 105 -0.02 8.63 -0.85
C TYR A 105 -1.14 8.62 0.20
N GLU A 106 -1.54 9.77 0.74
CA GLU A 106 -2.68 9.87 1.66
C GLU A 106 -4.01 10.01 0.90
N LYS A 107 -4.06 10.92 -0.08
CA LYS A 107 -5.29 11.24 -0.81
C LYS A 107 -5.60 10.26 -1.92
N VAL A 108 -4.61 9.77 -2.65
CA VAL A 108 -4.87 8.86 -3.79
C VAL A 108 -5.61 7.62 -3.33
N PRO A 109 -5.18 6.88 -2.29
CA PRO A 109 -5.99 5.75 -1.85
C PRO A 109 -7.41 6.17 -1.49
N ARG A 110 -7.63 7.35 -0.91
CA ARG A 110 -8.97 7.85 -0.54
C ARG A 110 -9.84 8.19 -1.76
N VAL A 111 -9.26 8.84 -2.77
CA VAL A 111 -9.88 9.17 -4.07
C VAL A 111 -10.18 7.89 -4.86
N GLU A 112 -9.22 6.98 -4.96
CA GLU A 112 -9.35 5.68 -5.64
C GLU A 112 -10.39 4.78 -4.96
N LEU A 113 -10.48 4.86 -3.63
CA LEU A 113 -11.52 4.20 -2.84
C LEU A 113 -12.88 4.93 -2.92
N GLY A 114 -12.97 6.11 -3.56
CA GLY A 114 -14.20 6.88 -3.69
C GLY A 114 -14.74 7.46 -2.38
N LEU A 115 -13.87 7.68 -1.38
CA LEU A 115 -14.23 8.04 -0.01
C LEU A 115 -14.38 9.55 0.25
N ASP A 116 -14.23 10.38 -0.79
CA ASP A 116 -14.29 11.85 -0.65
C ASP A 116 -15.72 12.40 -0.63
N ASN A 117 -16.71 11.59 -1.01
CA ASN A 117 -18.12 11.95 -0.93
C ASN A 117 -18.74 11.42 0.38
N ALA A 118 -18.90 12.32 1.36
CA ALA A 118 -19.20 12.01 2.77
C ALA A 118 -20.62 11.45 3.08
N GLU A 119 -21.45 11.16 2.08
CA GLU A 119 -22.89 10.99 2.29
C GLU A 119 -23.46 9.55 2.24
N ASN A 120 -22.69 8.48 1.95
CA ASN A 120 -23.33 7.17 1.68
C ASN A 120 -22.74 5.91 2.36
N ARG A 121 -22.58 5.99 3.68
CA ARG A 121 -21.81 5.08 4.57
C ARG A 121 -22.24 3.60 4.66
N LYS A 122 -23.25 3.13 3.91
CA LYS A 122 -23.65 1.70 3.87
C LYS A 122 -23.25 0.96 2.58
N GLY A 123 -23.05 1.68 1.47
CA GLY A 123 -22.61 1.11 0.19
C GLY A 123 -21.10 1.21 -0.05
N ASP A 124 -20.41 1.98 0.77
CA ASP A 124 -19.05 2.46 0.47
C ASP A 124 -17.98 1.38 0.56
N GLN A 125 -18.12 0.34 1.39
CA GLN A 125 -17.08 -0.70 1.48
C GLN A 125 -17.02 -1.62 0.26
N GLN A 126 -18.18 -2.10 -0.21
CA GLN A 126 -18.23 -2.91 -1.43
C GLN A 126 -17.89 -2.05 -2.65
N LYS A 127 -18.36 -0.80 -2.69
CA LYS A 127 -17.99 0.15 -3.76
C LYS A 127 -16.51 0.48 -3.74
N ALA A 128 -15.91 0.73 -2.59
CA ALA A 128 -14.47 1.01 -2.46
C ALA A 128 -13.63 -0.22 -2.84
N THR A 129 -14.04 -1.41 -2.39
CA THR A 129 -13.37 -2.67 -2.78
C THR A 129 -13.49 -2.93 -4.28
N ALA A 130 -14.66 -2.69 -4.88
CA ALA A 130 -14.90 -2.88 -6.30
C ALA A 130 -14.21 -1.81 -7.18
N ALA A 131 -14.27 -0.54 -6.77
CA ALA A 131 -13.59 0.59 -7.42
C ALA A 131 -12.09 0.35 -7.43
N MET A 132 -11.56 -0.08 -6.29
CA MET A 132 -10.14 -0.32 -6.16
C MET A 132 -9.70 -1.62 -6.83
N ASN A 133 -10.51 -2.69 -6.86
CA ASN A 133 -10.23 -3.84 -7.73
C ASN A 133 -10.22 -3.45 -9.21
N LYS A 134 -11.17 -2.61 -9.65
CA LYS A 134 -11.24 -2.10 -11.01
C LYS A 134 -10.04 -1.21 -11.34
N GLN A 135 -9.62 -0.38 -10.38
CA GLN A 135 -8.48 0.52 -10.51
C GLN A 135 -7.15 -0.23 -10.45
N SER A 136 -6.96 -1.17 -9.53
CA SER A 136 -5.84 -2.12 -9.51
C SER A 136 -5.75 -2.90 -10.82
N GLN A 137 -6.88 -3.31 -11.43
CA GLN A 137 -6.86 -3.94 -12.76
C GLN A 137 -6.43 -2.97 -13.88
N GLN A 138 -6.90 -1.71 -13.84
CA GLN A 138 -6.50 -0.68 -14.80
C GLN A 138 -5.03 -0.29 -14.65
N MET A 139 -4.56 -0.10 -13.42
CA MET A 139 -3.17 0.17 -13.11
C MET A 139 -2.27 -1.02 -13.43
N LYS A 140 -2.72 -2.26 -13.22
CA LYS A 140 -2.01 -3.47 -13.66
C LYS A 140 -1.84 -3.48 -15.17
N LYS A 141 -2.92 -3.24 -15.93
CA LYS A 141 -2.85 -3.13 -17.39
C LYS A 141 -1.91 -2.01 -17.84
N GLN A 142 -1.91 -0.87 -17.14
CA GLN A 142 -1.02 0.25 -17.45
C GLN A 142 0.44 -0.07 -17.10
N PHE A 143 0.69 -0.75 -15.99
CA PHE A 143 2.00 -1.24 -15.56
C PHE A 143 2.55 -2.27 -16.57
N ASP A 144 1.77 -3.28 -16.91
CA ASP A 144 2.11 -4.31 -17.90
C ASP A 144 2.40 -3.69 -19.28
N ARG A 145 1.68 -2.62 -19.66
CA ARG A 145 1.89 -1.90 -20.92
C ARG A 145 3.12 -0.98 -20.91
N LYS A 146 3.48 -0.42 -19.75
CA LYS A 146 4.71 0.38 -19.54
C LYS A 146 5.96 -0.48 -19.40
N ARG A 147 5.80 -1.76 -19.05
CA ARG A 147 6.84 -2.78 -19.13
C ARG A 147 7.16 -3.07 -20.60
N LYS A 148 7.84 -2.14 -21.28
CA LYS A 148 8.50 -2.43 -22.57
C LYS A 148 9.31 -3.72 -22.38
N GLN A 149 9.18 -4.64 -23.33
CA GLN A 149 9.87 -5.95 -23.42
C GLN A 149 11.20 -5.95 -22.68
N SER A 150 11.40 -6.93 -21.81
CA SER A 150 12.71 -7.13 -21.17
C SER A 150 13.78 -7.16 -22.25
N ARG A 151 14.86 -6.41 -22.06
CA ARG A 151 16.05 -6.52 -22.90
C ARG A 151 16.48 -7.99 -22.86
N LYS A 152 16.48 -8.68 -24.00
CA LYS A 152 17.00 -10.05 -24.07
C LYS A 152 18.50 -9.97 -23.79
N TYR A 153 18.91 -10.38 -22.60
CA TYR A 153 20.32 -10.53 -22.25
C TYR A 153 20.88 -11.73 -23.00
N LYS A 154 22.04 -11.53 -23.65
CA LYS A 154 22.84 -12.63 -24.20
C LYS A 154 23.96 -12.95 -23.21
N PRO A 155 24.42 -14.21 -23.12
CA PRO A 155 25.61 -14.54 -22.34
C PRO A 155 26.78 -13.65 -22.76
N GLY A 156 27.31 -12.85 -21.82
CA GLY A 156 28.42 -11.90 -22.06
C GLY A 156 28.06 -10.41 -21.94
N ASP A 157 26.78 -10.05 -21.81
CA ASP A 157 26.38 -8.67 -21.57
C ASP A 157 26.82 -8.20 -20.16
N LEU A 158 27.67 -7.17 -20.09
CA LEU A 158 28.06 -6.54 -18.82
C LEU A 158 26.86 -5.80 -18.22
N VAL A 159 26.50 -6.20 -16.99
CA VAL A 159 25.48 -5.53 -16.18
C VAL A 159 26.22 -4.47 -15.35
N LEU A 160 26.16 -3.21 -15.76
CA LEU A 160 26.55 -2.06 -14.94
C LEU A 160 25.42 -1.69 -13.97
#